data_AF-A0A094FHU8-F1
#
_entry.id   AF-A0A094FHU8-F1
#
_cell.length_a   1.000
_cell.length_b   1.000
_cell.length_c   1.000
_cell.angle_alpha   90.00
_cell.angle_beta   90.00
_cell.angle_gamma   90.00
#
_symmetry.space_group_name_H-M   'P 1'
#
loop_
_entity.id
_entity.type
_entity.pdbx_description
1 polymer ?
#
loop_
_entity_poly.entity_id
_entity_poly.type
_entity_poly.pdbx_seq_one_letter_code
_entity_poly.pdbx_strand_id
1 'polypeptide(L)'
;MLDLFSAQTFLWGLVHCDPHPGNILLRRLPSGNAQLVLLDHGLYVALEPEFRLQYATFWRALLAFDNDTLKKITSQWGVSQPDLFASATLMRPYTGGDQSTARALTKSLEGATPGERHFAAQNRMRAGIRAVLSDETKWPRELVFLARNMRIVQGNNQFLGSPVNRVRIMGMWASEAVAEGGE
;
A
#
# COMPACT_ATOMS: atom_id res chain seq x y z
N MET A 1 12.54 9.31 0.02
CA MET A 1 11.25 9.31 0.74
C MET A 1 10.64 7.92 0.76
N LEU A 2 10.33 7.32 -0.41
CA LEU A 2 9.81 5.95 -0.50
C LEU A 2 10.68 4.92 0.24
N ASP A 3 12.01 4.98 0.08
CA ASP A 3 12.91 4.05 0.78
C ASP A 3 12.80 4.15 2.30
N LEU A 4 12.79 5.37 2.85
CA LEU A 4 12.63 5.60 4.29
C LEU A 4 11.33 4.98 4.83
N PHE A 5 10.19 5.26 4.19
CA PHE A 5 8.90 4.74 4.66
C PHE A 5 8.75 3.23 4.39
N SER A 6 9.42 2.70 3.37
CA SER A 6 9.47 1.26 3.12
C SER A 6 10.31 0.56 4.20
N ALA A 7 11.46 1.09 4.57
CA ALA A 7 12.28 0.57 5.67
C ALA A 7 11.53 0.63 7.01
N GLN A 8 10.86 1.76 7.30
CA GLN A 8 9.98 1.88 8.47
C GLN A 8 8.91 0.79 8.52
N THR A 9 8.29 0.49 7.37
CA THR A 9 7.21 -0.50 7.26
C THR A 9 7.73 -1.92 7.38
N PHE A 10 8.71 -2.31 6.56
CA PHE A 10 9.07 -3.71 6.40
C PHE A 10 10.18 -4.17 7.35
N LEU A 11 11.15 -3.30 7.67
CA LEU A 11 12.31 -3.67 8.50
C LEU A 11 12.21 -3.19 9.94
N TRP A 12 11.76 -1.96 10.18
CA TRP A 12 11.79 -1.38 11.52
C TRP A 12 10.50 -1.62 12.29
N GLY A 13 9.35 -1.69 11.61
CA GLY A 13 8.05 -1.86 12.26
C GLY A 13 7.58 -0.64 13.04
N LEU A 14 8.13 0.55 12.78
CA LEU A 14 7.70 1.82 13.37
C LEU A 14 7.48 2.82 12.25
N VAL A 15 6.21 3.07 11.91
CA VAL A 15 5.82 3.79 10.70
C VAL A 15 5.26 5.15 11.02
N HIS A 16 5.81 6.19 10.40
CA HIS A 16 5.26 7.54 10.46
C HIS A 16 4.00 7.60 9.61
N CYS A 17 2.87 8.04 10.16
CA CYS A 17 1.58 7.95 9.47
C CYS A 17 1.12 9.26 8.83
N ASP A 18 1.94 10.31 8.87
CA ASP A 18 1.60 11.62 8.31
C ASP A 18 2.76 12.28 7.54
N PRO A 19 3.23 11.67 6.44
CA PRO A 19 4.38 12.15 5.68
C PRO A 19 4.03 13.38 4.81
N HIS A 20 3.31 14.36 5.36
CA HIS A 20 2.96 15.59 4.69
C HIS A 20 4.24 16.42 4.40
N PRO A 21 4.34 17.17 3.28
CA PRO A 21 5.54 17.93 2.96
C PRO A 21 6.01 18.89 4.05
N GLY A 22 5.10 19.42 4.88
CA GLY A 22 5.46 20.26 6.03
C GLY A 22 6.33 19.54 7.08
N ASN A 23 6.27 18.20 7.14
CA ASN A 23 7.04 17.38 8.06
C ASN A 23 8.39 16.93 7.48
N ILE A 24 8.70 17.31 6.24
CA ILE A 24 9.86 16.81 5.50
C ILE A 24 10.73 17.97 5.06
N LEU A 25 11.96 17.99 5.56
CA LEU A 25 12.98 18.95 5.17
C LEU A 25 14.08 18.24 4.37
N LEU A 26 14.48 18.82 3.25
CA LEU A 26 15.71 18.43 2.56
C LEU A 26 16.81 19.42 2.93
N ARG A 27 17.91 18.91 3.49
CA ARG A 27 19.11 19.71 3.74
C ARG A 27 20.32 19.11 3.04
N ARG A 28 21.27 19.96 2.70
CA ARG A 28 22.53 19.54 2.09
C ARG A 28 23.56 19.25 3.18
N LEU A 29 24.22 18.10 3.09
CA LEU A 29 25.35 17.76 3.95
C LEU A 29 26.63 18.44 3.46
N PRO A 30 27.68 18.58 4.30
CA PRO A 30 28.98 19.09 3.86
C PRO A 30 29.59 18.30 2.68
N SER A 31 29.27 17.02 2.57
CA SER A 31 29.66 16.17 1.44
C SER A 31 28.97 16.51 0.11
N GLY A 32 27.99 17.42 0.12
CA GLY A 32 27.16 17.75 -1.04
C GLY A 32 25.94 16.85 -1.23
N ASN A 33 25.85 15.73 -0.49
CA ASN A 33 24.72 14.81 -0.53
C ASN A 33 23.46 15.46 0.08
N ALA A 34 22.31 15.14 -0.48
CA ALA A 34 21.03 15.50 0.11
C ALA A 34 20.71 14.57 1.29
N GLN A 35 20.21 15.14 2.38
CA GLN A 35 19.65 14.41 3.51
C GLN A 35 18.19 14.78 3.68
N LEU A 36 17.35 13.75 3.82
CA LEU A 36 15.97 13.90 4.20
C LEU A 36 15.86 13.91 5.73
N VAL A 37 15.23 14.93 6.28
CA VAL A 37 14.99 15.12 7.71
C VAL A 37 13.49 15.10 7.94
N LEU A 38 13.05 14.22 8.85
CA LEU A 38 11.68 14.15 9.33
C LEU A 38 11.59 15.01 10.60
N LEU A 39 10.63 15.96 10.63
CA LEU A 39 10.56 16.97 11.69
C LEU A 39 9.54 16.60 12.78
N ASP A 40 8.33 16.23 12.36
CA ASP A 40 7.24 15.90 13.27
C ASP A 40 7.24 14.41 13.58
N HIS A 41 7.21 14.07 14.87
CA HIS A 41 7.16 12.71 15.37
C HIS A 41 5.89 12.37 16.16
N GLY A 42 4.83 13.17 16.02
CA GLY A 42 3.59 13.05 16.79
C GLY A 42 2.64 11.92 16.38
N LEU A 43 2.80 11.33 15.18
CA LEU A 43 1.94 10.25 14.71
C LEU A 43 2.72 9.06 14.13
N TYR A 44 2.89 8.04 14.96
CA TYR A 44 3.45 6.74 14.58
C TYR A 44 2.48 5.61 14.87
N VAL A 45 2.62 4.53 14.10
CA VAL A 45 2.08 3.21 14.45
C VAL A 45 3.24 2.23 14.58
N ALA A 46 3.23 1.45 15.67
CA ALA A 46 4.11 0.29 15.82
C ALA A 46 3.40 -0.93 15.20
N LEU A 47 4.11 -1.69 14.37
CA LEU A 47 3.60 -2.90 13.75
C LEU A 47 4.00 -4.09 14.60
N GLU A 48 3.01 -4.91 14.96
CA GLU A 48 3.30 -6.21 15.58
C GLU A 48 4.20 -7.05 14.64
N PRO A 49 5.23 -7.73 15.15
CA PRO A 49 6.20 -8.46 14.32
C PRO A 49 5.56 -9.45 13.35
N GLU A 50 4.54 -10.18 13.81
CA GLU A 50 3.77 -11.13 13.00
C GLU A 50 3.05 -10.42 11.85
N PHE A 51 2.31 -9.35 12.15
CA PHE A 51 1.61 -8.58 11.12
C PHE A 51 2.59 -7.96 10.11
N ARG A 52 3.74 -7.45 10.59
CA ARG A 52 4.79 -6.90 9.73
C ARG A 52 5.31 -7.94 8.73
N LEU A 53 5.61 -9.15 9.20
CA LEU A 53 6.07 -10.24 8.34
C LEU A 53 4.97 -10.70 7.36
N GLN A 54 3.72 -10.80 7.82
CA GLN A 54 2.58 -11.08 6.93
C GLN A 54 2.44 -10.01 5.85
N TYR A 55 2.56 -8.73 6.20
CA TYR A 55 2.47 -7.63 5.25
C TYR A 55 3.62 -7.62 4.25
N ALA A 56 4.85 -7.91 4.69
CA ALA A 56 6.00 -8.11 3.81
C ALA A 56 5.79 -9.29 2.85
N THR A 57 5.33 -10.43 3.37
CA THR A 57 5.03 -11.64 2.58
C THR A 57 3.92 -11.38 1.56
N PHE A 58 2.88 -10.63 1.95
CA PHE A 58 1.83 -10.19 1.04
C PHE A 58 2.38 -9.35 -0.13
N TRP A 59 3.26 -8.39 0.16
CA TRP A 59 3.91 -7.58 -0.88
C TRP A 59 4.80 -8.40 -1.81
N ARG A 60 5.56 -9.36 -1.27
CA ARG A 60 6.35 -10.31 -2.06
C ARG A 60 5.44 -11.15 -2.97
N ALA A 61 4.35 -11.68 -2.43
CA ALA A 61 3.37 -12.48 -3.17
C ALA A 61 2.69 -11.67 -4.29
N LEU A 62 2.39 -10.39 -4.06
CA LEU A 62 1.86 -9.48 -5.09
C LEU A 62 2.80 -9.37 -6.30
N LEU A 63 4.12 -9.30 -6.06
CA LEU A 63 5.10 -9.21 -7.13
C LEU A 63 5.34 -10.55 -7.84
N ALA A 64 5.29 -11.65 -7.09
CA ALA A 64 5.48 -13.00 -7.60
C ALA A 64 4.22 -13.60 -8.24
N PHE A 65 3.07 -12.90 -8.18
CA PHE A 65 1.75 -13.42 -8.54
C PHE A 65 1.38 -14.72 -7.81
N ASP A 66 1.85 -14.88 -6.57
CA ASP A 66 1.54 -16.02 -5.71
C ASP A 66 0.15 -15.84 -5.08
N ASN A 67 -0.88 -16.24 -5.82
CA ASN A 67 -2.27 -16.03 -5.44
C ASN A 67 -2.69 -16.87 -4.24
N ASP A 68 -2.02 -17.99 -3.96
CA ASP A 68 -2.33 -18.86 -2.82
C ASP A 68 -1.84 -18.22 -1.53
N THR A 69 -0.62 -17.66 -1.52
CA THR A 69 -0.13 -16.85 -0.41
C THR A 69 -0.96 -15.60 -0.19
N LEU A 70 -1.37 -14.90 -1.26
CA LEU A 70 -2.27 -13.74 -1.15
C LEU A 70 -3.59 -14.12 -0.47
N LYS A 71 -4.25 -15.20 -0.92
CA LYS A 71 -5.50 -15.72 -0.33
C LYS A 71 -5.31 -16.07 1.14
N LYS A 72 -4.23 -16.80 1.47
CA LYS A 72 -3.92 -17.20 2.84
C LYS A 72 -3.83 -15.99 3.76
N ILE A 73 -2.99 -15.01 3.42
CA ILE A 73 -2.76 -13.84 4.27
C ILE A 73 -4.02 -12.97 4.36
N THR A 74 -4.65 -12.65 3.23
CA THR A 74 -5.86 -11.81 3.22
C THR A 74 -7.01 -12.44 3.99
N SER A 75 -7.16 -13.78 3.97
CA SER A 75 -8.16 -14.48 4.80
C SER A 75 -7.92 -14.30 6.31
N GLN A 76 -6.65 -14.25 6.74
CA GLN A 76 -6.28 -13.99 8.13
C GLN A 76 -6.64 -12.56 8.56
N TRP A 77 -6.68 -11.62 7.61
CA TRP A 77 -7.10 -10.23 7.83
C TRP A 77 -8.61 -10.02 7.67
N GLY A 78 -9.40 -11.08 7.51
CA GLY A 78 -10.85 -10.99 7.30
C GLY A 78 -11.26 -10.49 5.92
N VAL A 79 -10.37 -10.63 4.92
CA VAL A 79 -10.62 -10.19 3.55
C VAL A 79 -11.12 -11.35 2.68
N SER A 80 -12.30 -11.19 2.07
CA SER A 80 -12.93 -12.22 1.23
C SER A 80 -12.66 -12.06 -0.27
N GLN A 81 -12.18 -10.89 -0.71
CA GLN A 81 -11.82 -10.62 -2.10
C GLN A 81 -10.34 -10.21 -2.23
N PRO A 82 -9.40 -11.18 -2.29
CA PRO A 82 -7.97 -10.93 -2.33
C PRO A 82 -7.53 -10.07 -3.53
N ASP A 83 -8.09 -10.33 -4.72
CA ASP A 83 -7.73 -9.58 -5.94
C ASP A 83 -8.16 -8.11 -5.89
N LEU A 84 -9.31 -7.85 -5.25
CA LEU A 84 -9.80 -6.48 -5.06
C LEU A 84 -8.94 -5.74 -4.04
N PHE A 85 -8.57 -6.41 -2.95
CA PHE A 85 -7.64 -5.86 -1.97
C PHE A 85 -6.26 -5.60 -2.58
N ALA A 86 -5.72 -6.55 -3.35
CA ALA A 86 -4.48 -6.39 -4.11
C ALA A 86 -4.54 -5.20 -5.06
N SER A 87 -5.65 -5.05 -5.80
CA SER A 87 -5.86 -3.91 -6.71
C SER A 87 -5.87 -2.58 -5.96
N ALA A 88 -6.50 -2.54 -4.78
CA ALA A 88 -6.54 -1.36 -3.92
C ALA A 88 -5.13 -1.01 -3.38
N THR A 89 -4.36 -1.99 -2.88
CA THR A 89 -2.98 -1.77 -2.45
C THR A 89 -2.08 -1.29 -3.59
N LEU A 90 -2.24 -1.87 -4.78
CA LEU A 90 -1.49 -1.51 -5.98
C LEU A 90 -2.00 -0.23 -6.64
N MET A 91 -3.14 0.32 -6.21
CA MET A 91 -3.79 1.49 -6.81
C MET A 91 -3.90 1.39 -8.34
N ARG A 92 -4.00 0.15 -8.83
CA ARG A 92 -4.13 -0.23 -10.24
C ARG A 92 -4.71 -1.65 -10.28
N PRO A 93 -5.38 -2.03 -11.37
CA PRO A 93 -5.88 -3.40 -11.52
C PRO A 93 -4.78 -4.44 -11.25
N TYR A 94 -5.02 -5.34 -10.30
CA TYR A 94 -4.17 -6.50 -10.09
C TYR A 94 -4.40 -7.49 -11.23
N THR A 95 -3.32 -7.95 -11.87
CA THR A 95 -3.37 -8.78 -13.07
C THR A 95 -2.93 -10.23 -12.81
N GLY A 96 -2.74 -10.61 -11.55
CA GLY A 96 -2.59 -12.02 -11.20
C GLY A 96 -3.92 -12.77 -11.23
N GLY A 97 -3.86 -14.09 -11.05
CA GLY A 97 -5.05 -14.94 -11.02
C GLY A 97 -5.79 -15.00 -12.36
N ASP A 98 -7.12 -15.03 -12.30
CA ASP A 98 -7.99 -15.17 -13.48
C ASP A 98 -8.28 -13.84 -14.20
N GLN A 99 -7.77 -12.71 -13.70
CA GLN A 99 -7.97 -11.36 -14.21
C GLN A 99 -9.43 -10.92 -14.35
N SER A 100 -10.38 -11.59 -13.68
CA SER A 100 -11.79 -11.22 -13.67
C SER A 100 -11.99 -9.83 -13.08
N THR A 101 -11.34 -9.55 -11.94
CA THR A 101 -11.35 -8.25 -11.26
C THR A 101 -10.79 -7.14 -12.14
N ALA A 102 -9.64 -7.36 -12.80
CA ALA A 102 -9.06 -6.38 -13.70
C ALA A 102 -9.99 -6.03 -14.87
N ARG A 103 -10.56 -7.05 -15.53
CA ARG A 103 -11.53 -6.88 -16.62
C ARG A 103 -12.77 -6.12 -16.17
N ALA A 104 -13.30 -6.43 -14.98
CA ALA A 104 -14.46 -5.76 -14.42
C ALA A 104 -14.20 -4.27 -14.09
N LEU A 105 -12.98 -3.91 -13.68
CA LEU A 105 -12.60 -2.53 -13.40
C LEU A 105 -12.40 -1.72 -14.69
N THR A 106 -11.79 -2.30 -15.73
CA THR A 106 -11.54 -1.62 -17.00
C THR A 106 -12.81 -1.39 -17.82
N LYS A 107 -13.74 -2.35 -17.84
CA LYS A 107 -14.98 -2.27 -18.63
C LYS A 107 -15.98 -1.20 -18.14
N SER A 108 -15.78 -0.66 -16.94
CA SER A 108 -16.71 0.25 -16.26
C SER A 108 -16.63 1.73 -16.70
N LEU A 109 -15.83 2.07 -17.72
CA LEU A 109 -15.52 3.47 -18.06
C LEU A 109 -16.08 3.94 -19.41
N GLU A 110 -16.74 3.08 -20.18
CA GLU A 110 -17.28 3.43 -21.50
C GLU A 110 -18.72 3.93 -21.41
N GLY A 111 -18.98 5.14 -21.92
CA GLY A 111 -20.33 5.62 -22.27
C GLY A 111 -21.11 6.49 -21.25
N ALA A 112 -20.59 6.76 -20.04
CA ALA A 112 -21.32 7.52 -19.01
C ALA A 112 -20.89 9.00 -18.90
N THR A 113 -21.80 9.90 -18.50
CA THR A 113 -21.51 11.32 -18.26
C THR A 113 -20.51 11.50 -17.10
N PRO A 114 -19.78 12.64 -17.01
CA PRO A 114 -18.86 12.88 -15.89
C PRO A 114 -19.49 12.74 -14.49
N GLY A 115 -20.75 13.19 -14.32
CA GLY A 115 -21.48 13.09 -13.04
C GLY A 115 -21.91 11.67 -12.70
N GLU A 116 -22.44 10.93 -13.67
CA GLU A 116 -22.81 9.52 -13.50
C GLU A 116 -21.59 8.64 -13.22
N ARG A 117 -20.45 8.92 -13.88
CA ARG A 117 -19.18 8.26 -13.61
C ARG A 117 -18.73 8.49 -12.17
N HIS A 118 -18.86 9.71 -11.66
CA HIS A 118 -18.48 10.04 -10.29
C HIS A 118 -19.36 9.32 -9.27
N PHE A 119 -20.68 9.33 -9.47
CA PHE A 119 -21.64 8.64 -8.60
C PHE A 119 -21.47 7.11 -8.64
N ALA A 120 -21.33 6.55 -9.84
CA ALA A 120 -21.08 5.11 -10.02
C ALA A 120 -19.75 4.69 -9.39
N ALA A 121 -18.69 5.50 -9.55
CA ALA A 121 -17.40 5.26 -8.93
C ALA A 121 -17.48 5.28 -7.39
N GLN A 122 -18.20 6.26 -6.80
CA GLN A 122 -18.41 6.30 -5.35
C GLN A 122 -19.15 5.07 -4.82
N ASN A 123 -20.26 4.69 -5.47
CA ASN A 123 -21.03 3.52 -5.06
C ASN A 123 -20.22 2.23 -5.21
N ARG A 124 -19.44 2.11 -6.29
CA ARG A 124 -18.56 0.96 -6.51
C ARG A 124 -17.43 0.90 -5.49
N MET A 125 -16.86 2.04 -5.10
CA MET A 125 -15.85 2.08 -4.05
C MET A 125 -16.44 1.67 -2.69
N ARG A 126 -17.63 2.16 -2.34
CA ARG A 126 -18.34 1.74 -1.12
C ARG A 126 -18.64 0.24 -1.13
N ALA A 127 -19.15 -0.29 -2.25
CA ALA A 127 -19.40 -1.70 -2.41
C ALA A 127 -18.10 -2.52 -2.32
N GLY A 128 -17.02 -2.03 -2.91
CA GLY A 128 -15.70 -2.66 -2.87
C GLY A 128 -15.10 -2.71 -1.47
N ILE A 129 -15.26 -1.65 -0.67
CA ILE A 129 -14.83 -1.64 0.74
C ILE A 129 -15.57 -2.73 1.52
N ARG A 130 -16.90 -2.82 1.38
CA ARG A 130 -17.70 -3.88 2.04
C ARG A 130 -17.35 -5.27 1.54
N ALA A 131 -17.04 -5.39 0.25
CA ALA A 131 -16.63 -6.65 -0.36
C ALA A 131 -15.25 -7.12 0.11
N VAL A 132 -14.34 -6.19 0.42
CA VAL A 132 -13.04 -6.50 1.02
C VAL A 132 -13.20 -6.81 2.50
N LEU A 133 -13.98 -6.04 3.26
CA LEU A 133 -14.13 -6.19 4.71
C LEU A 133 -15.24 -7.18 5.04
N SER A 134 -14.93 -8.48 5.02
CA SER A 134 -15.91 -9.53 5.34
C SER A 134 -16.01 -9.85 6.83
N ASP A 135 -14.87 -9.83 7.53
CA ASP A 135 -14.77 -10.08 8.97
C ASP A 135 -13.99 -8.94 9.62
N GLU A 136 -14.72 -7.93 10.10
CA GLU A 136 -14.14 -6.73 10.71
C GLU A 136 -13.35 -7.05 11.99
N THR A 137 -13.60 -8.18 12.65
CA THR A 137 -12.92 -8.55 13.90
C THR A 137 -11.47 -8.96 13.67
N LYS A 138 -11.14 -9.41 12.46
CA LYS A 138 -9.79 -9.81 12.05
C LYS A 138 -8.98 -8.71 11.40
N TRP A 139 -9.60 -7.57 11.11
CA TRP A 139 -8.96 -6.49 10.36
C TRP A 139 -7.80 -5.86 11.14
N PRO A 140 -6.55 -5.94 10.64
CA PRO A 140 -5.42 -5.26 11.26
C PRO A 140 -5.60 -3.74 11.13
N ARG A 141 -5.70 -3.05 12.26
CA ARG A 141 -5.98 -1.60 12.30
C ARG A 141 -4.84 -0.80 11.68
N GLU A 142 -3.63 -1.34 11.73
CA GLU A 142 -2.39 -0.83 11.14
C GLU A 142 -2.54 -0.61 9.63
N LEU A 143 -3.34 -1.43 8.92
CA LEU A 143 -3.56 -1.27 7.48
C LEU A 143 -4.12 0.10 7.12
N VAL A 144 -4.93 0.71 7.98
CA VAL A 144 -5.47 2.06 7.75
C VAL A 144 -4.35 3.10 7.74
N PHE A 145 -3.42 2.98 8.69
CA PHE A 145 -2.26 3.86 8.79
C PHE A 145 -1.26 3.64 7.65
N LEU A 146 -1.00 2.39 7.28
CA LEU A 146 -0.15 2.05 6.13
C LEU A 146 -0.74 2.57 4.82
N ALA A 147 -2.06 2.42 4.63
CA ALA A 147 -2.76 2.96 3.46
C ALA A 147 -2.68 4.50 3.42
N ARG A 148 -2.86 5.17 4.57
CA ARG A 148 -2.70 6.63 4.67
C ARG A 148 -1.27 7.06 4.32
N ASN A 149 -0.25 6.45 4.91
CA ASN A 149 1.15 6.74 4.61
C ASN A 149 1.43 6.60 3.11
N MET A 150 1.11 5.44 2.53
CA MET A 150 1.32 5.17 1.11
C MET A 150 0.63 6.20 0.21
N ARG A 151 -0.61 6.59 0.55
CA ARG A 151 -1.37 7.56 -0.25
C ARG A 151 -0.75 8.94 -0.23
N ILE A 152 -0.30 9.41 0.93
CA ILE A 152 0.36 10.73 1.06
C ILE A 152 1.72 10.71 0.35
N VAL A 153 2.54 9.66 0.53
CA VAL A 153 3.81 9.51 -0.17
C VAL A 153 3.62 9.48 -1.68
N GLN A 154 2.58 8.81 -2.18
CA GLN A 154 2.22 8.81 -3.59
C GLN A 154 1.86 10.23 -4.07
N GLY A 155 1.07 10.97 -3.30
CA GLY A 155 0.71 12.36 -3.60
C GLY A 155 1.93 13.27 -3.66
N ASN A 156 2.87 13.12 -2.71
CA ASN A 156 4.12 13.88 -2.70
C ASN A 156 4.97 13.60 -3.95
N ASN A 157 5.13 12.34 -4.35
CA ASN A 157 5.88 12.00 -5.55
C ASN A 157 5.26 12.58 -6.82
N GLN A 158 3.92 12.59 -6.91
CA GLN A 158 3.20 13.21 -8.02
C GLN A 158 3.41 14.72 -8.04
N PHE A 159 3.27 15.39 -6.89
CA PHE A 159 3.45 16.83 -6.75
C PHE A 159 4.87 17.29 -7.14
N LEU A 160 5.89 16.54 -6.72
CA LEU A 160 7.29 16.85 -7.00
C LEU A 160 7.73 16.49 -8.44
N GLY A 161 6.84 15.93 -9.27
CA GLY A 161 7.11 15.65 -10.67
C GLY A 161 8.15 14.55 -10.92
N SER A 162 8.47 13.74 -9.91
CA SER A 162 9.45 12.66 -10.02
C SER A 162 8.74 11.30 -10.03
N PRO A 163 8.49 10.69 -11.20
CA PRO A 163 7.85 9.38 -11.26
C PRO A 163 8.79 8.32 -10.67
N VAL A 164 8.34 7.69 -9.58
CA VAL A 164 9.07 6.59 -8.94
C VAL A 164 8.26 5.31 -9.06
N ASN A 165 8.93 4.20 -9.37
CA ASN A 165 8.30 2.88 -9.38
C ASN A 165 8.12 2.38 -7.94
N ARG A 166 7.07 2.88 -7.27
CA ARG A 166 6.74 2.52 -5.88
C ARG A 166 6.56 1.02 -5.66
N VAL A 167 5.99 0.33 -6.65
CA VAL A 167 5.66 -1.10 -6.54
C VAL A 167 6.95 -1.91 -6.48
N ARG A 168 7.91 -1.58 -7.35
CA ARG A 168 9.24 -2.17 -7.30
C ARG A 168 9.95 -1.88 -5.99
N ILE A 169 10.03 -0.61 -5.57
CA ILE A 169 10.76 -0.24 -4.34
C ILE A 169 10.19 -0.96 -3.13
N MET A 170 8.88 -0.82 -2.89
CA MET A 170 8.23 -1.44 -1.74
C MET A 170 8.37 -2.97 -1.75
N GLY A 171 8.22 -3.61 -2.91
CA GLY A 171 8.38 -5.05 -2.99
C GLY A 171 9.82 -5.54 -2.85
N MET A 172 10.83 -4.73 -3.19
CA MET A 172 12.23 -5.06 -2.86
C MET A 172 12.46 -5.04 -1.34
N TRP A 173 12.04 -3.97 -0.65
CA TRP A 173 12.13 -3.88 0.81
C TRP A 173 11.33 -4.98 1.51
N ALA A 174 10.15 -5.31 0.99
CA ALA A 174 9.35 -6.42 1.51
C ALA A 174 10.06 -7.77 1.31
N SER A 175 10.69 -7.99 0.15
CA SER A 175 11.43 -9.23 -0.11
C SER A 175 12.65 -9.38 0.80
N GLU A 176 13.36 -8.29 1.03
CA GLU A 176 14.49 -8.22 1.98
C GLU A 176 14.03 -8.52 3.41
N ALA A 177 12.92 -7.92 3.87
CA ALA A 177 12.36 -8.18 5.19
C ALA A 177 11.95 -9.65 5.40
N VAL A 178 11.41 -10.30 4.37
CA VAL A 178 11.11 -11.74 4.46
C VAL A 178 12.38 -12.59 4.50
N ALA A 179 13.41 -12.21 3.74
CA ALA A 179 14.70 -12.93 3.76
C ALA A 179 15.43 -12.80 5.11
N GLU A 180 15.38 -11.63 5.76
CA GLU A 180 15.95 -11.42 7.09
C GLU A 180 15.12 -12.05 8.22
N GLY A 181 13.80 -12.14 8.03
CA GLY A 181 12.86 -12.68 9.01
C GLY A 181 12.91 -14.19 9.20
N GLY A 182 13.57 -14.91 8.29
CA GLY A 182 13.64 -16.38 8.28
C GLY A 182 12.35 -17.02 7.76
N GLU A 183 12.50 -17.85 6.72
CA GLU A 183 11.57 -18.95 6.42
C GLU A 183 11.96 -20.20 7.22
#